data_AF-A0A139AT16-F1
#
_entry.id   AF-A0A139AT16-F1
#
_cell.length_a   1.000
_cell.length_b   1.000
_cell.length_c   1.000
_cell.angle_alpha   90.00
_cell.angle_beta   90.00
_cell.angle_gamma   90.00
#
_symmetry.space_group_name_H-M   'P 1'
#
loop_
_entity.id
_entity.type
_entity.pdbx_description
1 polymer ?
#
loop_
_entity_poly.entity_id
_entity_poly.type
_entity_poly.pdbx_seq_one_letter_code
_entity_poly.pdbx_strand_id
1 'polypeptide(L)'
;MSQNIDVLAPSCMFDSGGGRLQPYDLNSFVETEETRRIMKEMDDDEVLVDGYEWLGVRTGRRPLGTFYNPKGNRTEMIGLDGVGATVLLVRGDCHREGLTFPTVPYKHLIESEALGKLAQDMGFEVKGMPNYVVRH
;
A
#
# COMPACT_ATOMS: atom_id res chain seq x y z
N MET A 1 -16.25 -16.19 -9.01
CA MET A 1 -15.20 -16.72 -8.13
C MET A 1 -14.90 -15.65 -7.10
N SER A 2 -15.23 -15.87 -5.83
CA SER A 2 -14.75 -15.00 -4.75
C SER A 2 -13.25 -15.23 -4.61
N GLN A 3 -12.45 -14.19 -4.80
CA GLN A 3 -11.01 -14.25 -4.54
C GLN A 3 -10.83 -14.29 -3.02
N ASN A 4 -10.18 -15.33 -2.49
CA ASN A 4 -9.99 -15.50 -1.04
C ASN A 4 -8.69 -14.83 -0.59
N ILE A 5 -8.65 -13.50 -0.64
CA ILE A 5 -7.50 -12.68 -0.25
C ILE A 5 -7.73 -12.12 1.16
N ASP A 6 -6.67 -12.06 1.96
CA ASP A 6 -6.73 -11.64 3.37
C ASP A 6 -6.80 -10.11 3.50
N VAL A 7 -5.93 -9.39 2.79
CA VAL A 7 -5.87 -7.92 2.75
C VAL A 7 -5.81 -7.46 1.29
N LEU A 8 -6.75 -6.61 0.87
CA LEU A 8 -6.92 -6.20 -0.52
C LEU A 8 -7.21 -4.71 -0.65
N ALA A 9 -6.39 -4.02 -1.45
CA ALA A 9 -6.58 -2.60 -1.79
C ALA A 9 -6.82 -2.41 -3.30
N PRO A 10 -7.79 -1.58 -3.73
CA PRO A 10 -7.92 -1.15 -5.11
C PRO A 10 -7.03 0.08 -5.41
N SER A 11 -6.87 0.42 -6.69
CA SER A 11 -6.27 1.71 -7.07
C SER A 11 -7.24 2.86 -6.78
N CYS A 12 -6.95 3.66 -5.77
CA CYS A 12 -7.65 4.91 -5.51
C CYS A 12 -7.01 6.05 -6.32
N MET A 13 -7.79 6.59 -7.25
CA MET A 13 -7.34 7.58 -8.24
C MET A 13 -8.23 8.81 -8.19
N PHE A 14 -7.73 9.96 -8.64
CA PHE A 14 -8.54 11.17 -8.86
C PHE A 14 -8.53 11.57 -10.34
N ASP A 15 -9.56 12.29 -10.77
CA ASP A 15 -9.63 12.86 -12.12
C ASP A 15 -8.92 14.21 -12.15
N SER A 16 -7.77 14.27 -12.80
CA SER A 16 -7.01 15.52 -12.97
C SER A 16 -7.61 16.45 -14.04
N GLY A 17 -8.77 16.08 -14.62
CA GLY A 17 -9.44 16.79 -15.69
C GLY A 17 -9.45 15.99 -16.99
N GLY A 18 -10.56 16.05 -17.73
CA GLY A 18 -10.70 15.42 -19.04
C GLY A 18 -10.65 13.89 -19.03
N GLY A 19 -10.95 13.24 -17.89
CA GLY A 19 -10.89 11.79 -17.75
C GLY A 19 -9.48 11.25 -17.50
N ARG A 20 -8.50 12.12 -17.26
CA ARG A 20 -7.12 11.74 -16.97
C ARG A 20 -6.97 11.38 -15.49
N LEU A 21 -7.00 10.07 -15.22
CA LEU A 21 -6.80 9.52 -13.89
C LEU A 21 -5.34 9.66 -13.44
N GLN A 22 -5.14 10.03 -12.18
CA GLN A 22 -3.85 10.03 -11.49
C GLN A 22 -3.95 9.30 -10.15
N PRO A 23 -2.88 8.64 -9.68
CA PRO A 23 -2.85 8.06 -8.34
C PRO A 23 -3.18 9.11 -7.28
N TYR A 24 -4.16 8.80 -6.43
CA TYR A 24 -4.49 9.61 -5.26
C TYR A 24 -3.87 9.00 -4.01
N ASP A 25 -4.16 7.73 -3.76
CA ASP A 25 -3.58 6.98 -2.65
C ASP A 25 -2.18 6.48 -3.04
N LEU A 26 -1.17 6.99 -2.33
CA LEU A 26 0.23 6.62 -2.52
C LEU A 26 0.73 5.60 -1.46
N ASN A 27 -0.10 5.30 -0.45
CA ASN A 27 0.26 4.46 0.69
C ASN A 27 0.05 2.97 0.41
N SER A 28 -0.67 2.63 -0.66
CA SER A 28 -0.65 1.27 -1.22
C SER A 28 0.51 1.13 -2.20
N PHE A 29 1.56 0.38 -1.85
CA PHE A 29 2.76 0.33 -2.68
C PHE A 29 3.49 -1.03 -2.67
N VAL A 30 4.33 -1.19 -3.69
CA VAL A 30 5.39 -2.19 -3.73
C VAL A 30 6.69 -1.52 -3.33
N GLU A 31 7.42 -2.14 -2.41
CA GLU A 31 8.66 -1.59 -1.88
C GLU A 31 9.80 -1.77 -2.90
N THR A 32 10.79 -0.88 -2.86
CA THR A 32 11.95 -0.95 -3.77
C THR A 32 13.25 -1.26 -3.06
N GLU A 33 14.27 -1.71 -3.81
CA GLU A 33 15.61 -1.92 -3.24
C GLU A 33 16.21 -0.64 -2.67
N GLU A 34 15.91 0.52 -3.26
CA GLU A 34 16.38 1.82 -2.79
C GLU A 34 15.79 2.14 -1.41
N THR A 35 14.47 2.03 -1.27
CA THR A 35 13.79 2.25 0.01
C THR A 35 14.26 1.27 1.08
N ARG A 36 14.50 0.01 0.72
CA ARG A 36 15.06 -1.00 1.64
C ARG A 36 16.49 -0.70 2.07
N ARG A 37 17.28 0.06 1.30
CA ARG A 37 18.61 0.54 1.73
C ARG A 37 18.47 1.70 2.69
N ILE A 38 17.60 2.67 2.39
CA ILE A 38 17.30 3.79 3.29
C ILE A 38 16.87 3.28 4.67
N MET A 39 15.89 2.37 4.71
CA MET A 39 15.40 1.80 5.98
C MET A 39 16.47 1.05 6.78
N LYS A 40 17.56 0.55 6.16
CA LYS A 40 18.64 -0.11 6.90
C LYS A 40 19.58 0.87 7.61
N GLU A 41 19.56 2.14 7.20
CA GLU A 41 20.40 3.20 7.76
C GLU A 41 19.64 4.06 8.78
N MET A 42 18.32 3.85 8.90
CA MET A 42 17.44 4.55 9.84
C MET A 42 17.52 3.93 11.24
N ASP A 43 17.29 4.77 12.25
CA ASP A 43 17.13 4.29 13.63
C ASP A 43 15.79 3.53 13.78
N ASP A 44 15.72 2.61 14.75
CA ASP A 44 14.58 1.68 14.92
C ASP A 44 13.23 2.39 15.16
N ASP A 45 13.25 3.59 15.73
CA ASP A 45 12.06 4.40 16.05
C ASP A 45 11.70 5.43 14.96
N GLU A 46 12.47 5.51 13.87
CA GLU A 46 12.17 6.39 12.75
C GLU A 46 11.11 5.79 11.82
N VAL A 47 10.24 6.64 11.28
CA VAL A 47 9.18 6.27 10.35
C VAL A 47 9.44 6.89 8.98
N LEU A 48 9.37 6.07 7.94
CA LEU A 48 9.50 6.51 6.56
C LEU A 48 8.11 6.70 5.94
N VAL A 49 7.72 7.96 5.81
CA VAL A 49 6.47 8.40 5.17
C VAL A 49 6.74 8.97 3.79
N ASP A 50 5.95 8.55 2.80
CA ASP A 50 6.05 9.08 1.44
C ASP A 50 5.28 10.40 1.29
N GLY A 51 5.63 11.22 0.30
CA GLY A 51 4.96 12.51 0.04
C GLY A 51 5.57 13.73 0.74
N TYR A 52 6.64 13.56 1.51
CA TYR A 52 7.44 14.64 2.09
C TYR A 52 8.62 15.04 1.18
N GLU A 53 8.37 15.20 -0.13
CA GLU A 53 9.42 15.56 -1.10
C GLU A 53 10.15 16.86 -0.73
N TRP A 54 9.49 17.77 0.01
CA TRP A 54 10.06 19.01 0.51
C TRP A 54 11.16 18.82 1.58
N LEU A 55 11.23 17.64 2.20
CA LEU A 55 12.33 17.23 3.08
C LEU A 55 13.50 16.60 2.29
N GLY A 56 13.42 16.52 0.96
CA GLY A 56 14.46 15.94 0.10
C GLY A 56 14.47 14.41 0.08
N VAL A 57 13.53 13.76 0.77
CA VAL A 57 13.41 12.30 0.81
C VAL A 57 12.46 11.86 -0.30
N ARG A 58 13.00 11.23 -1.35
CA ARG A 58 12.22 10.44 -2.30
C ARG A 58 12.39 8.99 -1.90
N THR A 59 11.32 8.38 -1.40
CA THR A 59 11.38 7.00 -0.92
C THR A 59 11.67 6.01 -2.05
N GLY A 60 11.27 6.35 -3.29
CA GLY A 60 11.38 5.46 -4.45
C GLY A 60 10.31 4.38 -4.50
N ARG A 61 9.37 4.36 -3.53
CA ARG A 61 8.24 3.43 -3.49
C ARG A 61 7.45 3.49 -4.79
N ARG A 62 6.81 2.37 -5.15
CA ARG A 62 5.95 2.26 -6.33
C ARG A 62 4.49 2.18 -5.91
N PRO A 63 3.74 3.30 -5.90
CA PRO A 63 2.32 3.29 -5.59
C PRO A 63 1.53 2.39 -6.53
N LEU A 64 0.49 1.74 -6.01
CA LEU A 64 -0.39 0.82 -6.74
C LEU A 64 -0.98 1.46 -7.99
N GLY A 65 -1.36 2.74 -7.91
CA GLY A 65 -1.90 3.49 -9.03
C GLY A 65 -0.94 3.64 -10.22
N THR A 66 0.38 3.51 -10.00
CA THR A 66 1.38 3.56 -11.10
C THR A 66 1.38 2.31 -11.98
N PHE A 67 0.77 1.21 -11.50
CA PHE A 67 0.59 -0.03 -12.25
C PHE A 67 -0.72 -0.04 -13.06
N TYR A 68 -1.54 1.01 -12.98
CA TYR A 68 -2.81 1.09 -13.68
C TYR A 68 -2.64 0.98 -15.20
N ASN A 69 -3.33 0.02 -15.79
CA ASN A 69 -3.46 -0.14 -17.23
C ASN A 69 -4.95 -0.10 -17.61
N PRO A 70 -5.43 0.91 -18.37
CA PRO A 70 -6.84 1.01 -18.75
C PRO A 70 -7.32 -0.13 -19.65
N LYS A 71 -6.40 -0.88 -20.27
CA LYS A 71 -6.70 -2.08 -21.07
C LYS A 71 -6.42 -3.37 -20.31
N GLY A 72 -5.99 -3.27 -19.05
CA GLY A 72 -5.63 -4.41 -18.20
C GLY A 72 -6.84 -5.14 -17.65
N ASN A 73 -6.62 -6.36 -17.14
CA ASN A 73 -7.68 -7.12 -16.49
C ASN A 73 -8.03 -6.45 -15.15
N ARG A 74 -9.31 -6.13 -14.94
CA ARG A 74 -9.81 -5.52 -13.69
C ARG A 74 -9.59 -6.41 -12.47
N THR A 75 -9.43 -7.72 -12.63
CA THR A 75 -9.17 -8.67 -11.54
C THR A 75 -7.69 -9.04 -11.41
N GLU A 76 -6.81 -8.39 -12.15
CA GLU A 76 -5.37 -8.54 -11.96
C GLU A 76 -5.00 -8.11 -10.54
N MET A 77 -4.07 -8.85 -9.92
CA MET A 77 -3.60 -8.60 -8.57
C MET A 77 -2.07 -8.61 -8.53
N ILE A 78 -1.51 -7.73 -7.72
CA ILE A 78 -0.08 -7.68 -7.42
C ILE A 78 0.14 -7.78 -5.90
N GLY A 79 1.30 -8.28 -5.47
CA GLY A 79 1.68 -8.21 -4.05
C GLY A 79 1.95 -6.76 -3.63
N LEU A 80 1.59 -6.41 -2.40
CA LEU A 80 1.92 -5.11 -1.80
C LEU A 80 2.76 -5.30 -0.54
N ASP A 81 3.68 -4.38 -0.28
CA ASP A 81 4.49 -4.31 0.94
C ASP A 81 3.86 -3.36 1.99
N GLY A 82 3.09 -2.38 1.54
CA GLY A 82 2.28 -1.46 2.36
C GLY A 82 0.92 -1.22 1.72
N VAL A 83 -0.08 -0.93 2.55
CA VAL A 83 -1.45 -0.63 2.10
C VAL A 83 -1.90 0.73 2.62
N GLY A 84 -2.64 1.46 1.79
CA GLY A 84 -3.39 2.64 2.20
C GLY A 84 -4.78 2.27 2.68
N ALA A 85 -5.42 3.18 3.42
CA ALA A 85 -6.74 2.98 4.00
C ALA A 85 -7.87 3.74 3.28
N THR A 86 -7.61 4.37 2.12
CA THR A 86 -8.67 5.08 1.35
C THR A 86 -9.82 4.13 1.03
N VAL A 87 -9.49 2.94 0.52
CA VAL A 87 -10.38 1.78 0.47
C VAL A 87 -9.53 0.55 0.76
N LEU A 88 -9.88 -0.18 1.81
CA LEU A 88 -9.17 -1.39 2.20
C LEU A 88 -10.16 -2.45 2.63
N LEU A 89 -10.05 -3.66 2.06
CA LEU A 89 -10.80 -4.83 2.49
C LEU A 89 -9.88 -5.76 3.26
N VAL A 90 -10.25 -6.07 4.50
CA VAL A 90 -9.52 -7.02 5.36
C VAL A 90 -10.48 -8.11 5.80
N ARG A 91 -10.07 -9.38 5.69
CA ARG A 91 -10.84 -10.50 6.23
C ARG A 91 -10.89 -10.37 7.75
N GLY A 92 -12.09 -10.42 8.33
CA GLY A 92 -12.29 -10.20 9.75
C GLY A 92 -11.51 -11.16 10.67
N ASP A 93 -11.18 -12.36 10.21
CA ASP A 93 -10.33 -13.30 10.97
C ASP A 93 -8.92 -12.78 11.18
N CYS A 94 -8.36 -12.04 10.22
CA CYS A 94 -7.02 -11.45 10.37
C CYS A 94 -6.98 -10.50 11.58
N HIS A 95 -8.01 -9.68 11.78
CA HIS A 95 -8.12 -8.83 12.97
C HIS A 95 -8.33 -9.64 14.26
N ARG A 96 -9.11 -10.72 14.21
CA ARG A 96 -9.30 -11.61 15.37
C ARG A 96 -8.02 -12.33 15.79
N GLU A 97 -7.13 -12.57 14.84
CA GLU A 97 -5.80 -13.15 15.06
C GLU A 97 -4.74 -12.12 15.48
N GLY A 98 -5.12 -10.84 15.62
CA GLY A 98 -4.26 -9.79 16.16
C GLY A 98 -3.70 -8.81 15.14
N LEU A 99 -4.13 -8.88 13.86
CA LEU A 99 -3.78 -7.83 12.90
C LEU A 99 -4.42 -6.50 13.33
N THR A 100 -3.60 -5.47 13.54
CA THR A 100 -4.07 -4.13 13.91
C THR A 100 -3.43 -3.08 13.01
N PHE A 101 -3.80 -1.82 13.20
CA PHE A 101 -3.07 -0.66 12.68
C PHE A 101 -2.04 -0.24 13.75
N PRO A 102 -0.74 -0.55 13.59
CA PRO A 102 0.26 -0.22 14.61
C PRO A 102 0.31 1.29 14.88
N THR A 103 0.24 1.66 16.16
CA THR A 103 0.28 3.06 16.62
C THR A 103 1.69 3.53 16.99
N VAL A 104 2.66 2.63 16.89
CA VAL A 104 4.09 2.86 17.08
C VAL A 104 4.83 2.38 15.84
N PRO A 105 6.07 2.86 15.58
CA PRO A 105 6.86 2.40 14.45
C PRO A 105 6.95 0.87 14.41
N TYR A 106 6.70 0.30 13.23
CA TYR A 106 6.84 -1.12 12.94
C TYR A 106 7.63 -1.28 11.66
N LYS A 107 8.92 -1.64 11.78
CA LYS A 107 9.85 -1.75 10.64
C LYS A 107 9.85 -0.49 9.77
N HIS A 108 9.96 0.67 10.42
CA HIS A 108 9.92 2.01 9.84
C HIS A 108 8.62 2.42 9.14
N LEU A 109 7.52 1.69 9.39
CA LEU A 109 6.18 2.04 8.93
C LEU A 109 5.28 2.35 10.13
N ILE A 110 4.14 3.00 9.88
CA ILE A 110 3.11 3.21 10.90
C ILE A 110 1.70 3.06 10.30
N GLU A 111 0.68 2.91 11.14
CA GLU A 111 -0.73 2.92 10.74
C GLU A 111 -1.05 1.87 9.66
N SER A 112 -1.60 2.26 8.51
CA SER A 112 -2.09 1.35 7.46
C SER A 112 -0.95 0.70 6.69
N GLU A 113 0.14 1.44 6.43
CA GLU A 113 1.35 0.89 5.82
C GLU A 113 1.93 -0.21 6.71
N ALA A 114 1.99 0.04 8.02
CA ALA A 114 2.44 -0.93 9.00
C ALA A 114 1.48 -2.12 9.16
N LEU A 115 0.16 -1.93 9.03
CA LEU A 115 -0.80 -3.03 8.95
C LEU A 115 -0.46 -3.96 7.79
N GLY A 116 -0.21 -3.40 6.59
CA GLY A 116 0.19 -4.18 5.42
C GLY A 116 1.44 -5.02 5.70
N LYS A 117 2.44 -4.40 6.34
CA LYS A 117 3.68 -5.09 6.68
C LYS A 117 3.51 -6.17 7.74
N LEU A 118 2.76 -5.86 8.80
CA LEU A 118 2.44 -6.80 9.87
C LEU A 118 1.63 -7.99 9.33
N ALA A 119 0.67 -7.76 8.44
CA ALA A 119 -0.11 -8.81 7.79
C ALA A 119 0.80 -9.79 7.05
N GLN A 120 1.78 -9.29 6.27
CA GLN A 120 2.77 -10.16 5.62
C GLN A 120 3.58 -10.98 6.62
N ASP A 121 4.06 -10.36 7.71
CA ASP A 121 4.86 -11.04 8.74
C ASP A 121 4.04 -12.09 9.52
N MET A 122 2.72 -11.90 9.63
CA MET A 122 1.77 -12.88 10.17
C MET A 122 1.44 -14.01 9.19
N GLY A 123 1.92 -13.94 7.94
CA GLY A 123 1.68 -14.95 6.90
C GLY A 123 0.39 -14.73 6.09
N PHE A 124 -0.26 -13.56 6.23
CA PHE A 124 -1.43 -13.21 5.44
C PHE A 124 -1.06 -12.70 4.04
N GLU A 125 -1.94 -12.97 3.09
CA GLU A 125 -1.81 -12.49 1.72
C GLU A 125 -2.27 -11.03 1.58
N VAL A 126 -1.34 -10.16 1.18
CA VAL A 126 -1.59 -8.73 0.95
C VAL A 126 -1.48 -8.42 -0.53
N LYS A 127 -2.58 -7.98 -1.15
CA LYS A 127 -2.66 -7.70 -2.59
C LYS A 127 -3.24 -6.33 -2.91
N GLY A 128 -2.87 -5.85 -4.09
CA GLY A 128 -3.44 -4.68 -4.73
C GLY A 128 -4.10 -5.03 -6.06
N MET A 129 -5.20 -4.36 -6.41
CA MET A 129 -5.87 -4.46 -7.71
C MET A 129 -5.61 -3.21 -8.55
N PRO A 130 -4.53 -3.19 -9.37
CA PRO A 130 -4.10 -1.96 -10.06
C PRO A 130 -5.13 -1.41 -11.05
N ASN A 131 -5.93 -2.30 -11.66
CA ASN A 131 -6.91 -1.95 -12.68
C ASN A 131 -8.35 -1.84 -12.14
N TYR A 132 -8.55 -2.05 -10.83
CA TYR A 132 -9.82 -1.77 -10.19
C TYR A 132 -9.77 -0.35 -9.62
N VAL A 133 -10.29 0.61 -10.38
CA VAL A 133 -10.25 2.02 -10.00
C VAL A 133 -11.42 2.37 -9.08
N VAL A 134 -11.11 2.95 -7.93
CA VAL A 134 -12.05 3.72 -7.11
C VAL A 134 -11.69 5.20 -7.24
N ARG A 135 -12.69 6.06 -7.40
CA ARG A 135 -12.49 7.51 -7.46
C ARG A 135 -12.61 8.10 -6.06
N HIS A 136 -11.58 8.84 -5.64
CA HIS A 136 -11.64 9.69 -4.44
C HIS A 136 -12.46 10.96 -4.71
#